data_AF-A0A927E153-F1
#
_entry.id   AF-A0A927E153-F1
#
_cell.length_a   1.000
_cell.length_b   1.000
_cell.length_c   1.000
_cell.angle_alpha   90.00
_cell.angle_beta   90.00
_cell.angle_gamma   90.00
#
_symmetry.space_group_name_H-M   'P 1'
#
loop_
_entity.id
_entity.type
_entity.pdbx_description
1 polymer ?
#
loop_
_entity_poly.entity_id
_entity_poly.type
_entity_poly.pdbx_seq_one_letter_code
_entity_poly.pdbx_strand_id
1 'polypeptide(L)'
;MFTVIFGRPGCPYCVRAKELAEKLTNERDDFNYRYVDIHAEGISKADWKKTVGKPVETVPQIFVDQKHIGGCTDFEAWAKRISACLPESIYLLDE
;
A
#
# COMPACT_ATOMS: atom_id res chain seq x y z
N MET A 1 -12.31 4.15 -0.34
CA MET A 1 -10.86 4.28 -0.62
C MET A 1 -10.41 3.11 -1.47
N PHE A 2 -9.58 3.37 -2.48
CA PHE A 2 -9.03 2.31 -3.33
C PHE A 2 -7.50 2.31 -3.30
N THR A 3 -6.90 1.19 -2.92
CA THR A 3 -5.45 1.02 -2.80
C THR A 3 -4.89 0.14 -3.91
N VAL A 4 -3.86 0.61 -4.60
CA VAL A 4 -3.13 -0.16 -5.60
C VAL A 4 -1.73 -0.46 -5.09
N ILE A 5 -1.40 -1.74 -5.01
CA ILE A 5 -0.10 -2.23 -4.57
C ILE A 5 0.65 -2.72 -5.79
N PHE A 6 1.67 -1.99 -6.20
CA PHE A 6 2.60 -2.43 -7.23
C PHE A 6 3.70 -3.26 -6.60
N GLY A 7 3.74 -4.53 -6.99
CA GLY A 7 4.69 -5.49 -6.45
C GLY A 7 5.29 -6.38 -7.52
N ARG A 8 6.14 -7.29 -7.06
CA ARG A 8 6.66 -8.40 -7.86
C ARG A 8 6.44 -9.71 -7.09
N PRO A 9 6.28 -10.83 -7.79
CA PRO A 9 6.13 -12.12 -7.15
C PRO A 9 7.46 -12.51 -6.48
N GLY A 10 7.39 -13.16 -5.33
CA GLY A 10 8.58 -13.57 -4.56
C GLY A 10 9.24 -12.46 -3.72
N CYS A 11 8.58 -11.33 -3.50
CA CYS A 11 9.08 -10.28 -2.61
C CYS A 11 8.36 -10.31 -1.25
N PRO A 12 9.07 -10.51 -0.11
CA PRO A 12 8.44 -10.61 1.20
C PRO A 12 7.71 -9.33 1.61
N TYR A 13 8.26 -8.15 1.27
CA TYR A 13 7.62 -6.87 1.55
C TYR A 13 6.32 -6.67 0.77
N CYS A 14 6.22 -7.21 -0.46
CA CYS A 14 5.00 -7.12 -1.25
C CYS A 14 3.88 -7.96 -0.62
N VAL A 15 4.22 -9.13 -0.08
CA VAL A 15 3.27 -10.00 0.64
C VAL A 15 2.75 -9.28 1.88
N ARG A 16 3.65 -8.70 2.71
CA ARG A 16 3.25 -7.94 3.90
C ARG A 16 2.30 -6.77 3.58
N ALA A 17 2.60 -6.01 2.52
CA ALA A 17 1.72 -4.91 2.10
C ALA A 17 0.35 -5.41 1.66
N LYS A 18 0.29 -6.56 0.97
CA LYS A 18 -0.96 -7.20 0.55
C LYS A 18 -1.78 -7.66 1.76
N GLU A 19 -1.16 -8.35 2.72
CA GLU A 19 -1.82 -8.81 3.94
C GLU A 19 -2.39 -7.64 4.75
N LEU A 20 -1.65 -6.53 4.86
CA LEU A 20 -2.14 -5.32 5.53
C LEU A 20 -3.36 -4.72 4.82
N ALA A 21 -3.33 -4.64 3.48
CA ALA A 21 -4.46 -4.12 2.73
C ALA A 21 -5.68 -5.04 2.81
N GLU A 22 -5.47 -6.35 2.80
CA GLU A 22 -6.52 -7.34 3.00
C GLU A 22 -7.15 -7.22 4.38
N LYS A 23 -6.32 -7.02 5.42
CA LYS A 23 -6.81 -6.74 6.77
C LYS A 23 -7.68 -5.48 6.79
N LEU A 24 -7.22 -4.38 6.19
CA LEU A 24 -7.98 -3.13 6.11
C LEU A 24 -9.30 -3.29 5.35
N THR A 25 -9.34 -4.09 4.28
CA THR A 25 -10.59 -4.39 3.55
C THR A 25 -11.57 -5.20 4.41
N ASN A 26 -11.08 -6.07 5.29
CA ASN A 26 -11.93 -6.79 6.23
C ASN A 26 -12.40 -5.91 7.41
N GLU A 27 -11.57 -4.96 7.85
CA GLU A 27 -11.90 -4.04 8.94
C GLU A 27 -12.79 -2.87 8.48
N ARG A 28 -12.79 -2.56 7.17
CA ARG A 28 -13.53 -1.45 6.58
C ARG A 28 -14.19 -1.82 5.27
N ASP A 29 -15.52 -1.74 5.24
CA ASP A 29 -16.31 -1.95 4.02
C ASP A 29 -16.01 -0.89 2.93
N ASP A 30 -15.53 0.30 3.30
CA ASP A 30 -15.18 1.36 2.36
C ASP A 30 -13.77 1.24 1.79
N PHE A 31 -12.97 0.24 2.19
CA PHE A 31 -11.59 0.06 1.75
C PHE A 31 -11.44 -1.14 0.81
N ASN A 32 -10.97 -0.89 -0.41
CA ASN A 32 -10.68 -1.94 -1.39
C ASN A 32 -9.24 -1.84 -1.86
N TYR A 33 -8.66 -2.97 -2.24
CA TYR A 33 -7.30 -3.01 -2.77
C TYR A 33 -7.15 -3.85 -4.04
N ARG A 34 -6.14 -3.54 -4.84
CA ARG A 34 -5.71 -4.31 -6.02
C ARG A 34 -4.20 -4.49 -6.00
N TYR A 35 -3.78 -5.74 -6.16
CA TYR A 35 -2.38 -6.06 -6.38
C TYR A 35 -2.07 -6.04 -7.88
N VAL A 36 -1.02 -5.33 -8.28
CA VAL A 36 -0.56 -5.22 -9.65
C VAL A 36 0.88 -5.71 -9.74
N ASP A 37 1.09 -6.69 -10.59
CA ASP A 37 2.43 -7.19 -10.89
C ASP A 37 3.07 -6.32 -11.97
N ILE A 38 4.16 -5.65 -11.62
CA ILE A 38 4.86 -4.73 -12.51
C ILE A 38 5.49 -5.45 -13.71
N HIS A 39 5.83 -6.73 -13.59
CA HIS A 39 6.40 -7.53 -14.68
C HIS A 39 5.28 -8.00 -15.62
N ALA A 40 4.13 -8.38 -15.06
CA ALA A 40 2.99 -8.82 -15.86
C ALA A 40 2.34 -7.66 -16.65
N GLU A 41 2.25 -6.46 -16.06
CA GLU A 41 1.70 -5.28 -16.73
C GLU A 41 2.73 -4.53 -17.59
N GLY A 42 4.01 -4.92 -17.57
CA GLY A 42 5.05 -4.27 -18.37
C GLY A 42 5.29 -2.80 -18.00
N ILE A 43 4.94 -2.41 -16.76
CA ILE A 43 5.03 -1.01 -16.33
C ILE A 43 6.49 -0.62 -16.21
N SER A 44 6.91 0.36 -17.01
CA SER A 44 8.29 0.80 -17.05
C SER A 44 8.54 1.93 -16.04
N LYS A 45 9.79 2.04 -15.57
CA LYS A 45 10.24 3.13 -14.67
C LYS A 45 9.90 4.53 -15.20
N ALA A 46 9.76 4.68 -16.53
CA ALA A 46 9.38 5.92 -17.19
C ALA A 46 7.93 6.35 -16.88
N ASP A 47 6.99 5.40 -16.81
CA ASP A 47 5.58 5.69 -16.49
C ASP A 47 5.44 6.18 -15.05
N TRP A 48 6.22 5.62 -14.14
CA TRP A 48 6.25 6.01 -12.73
C TRP A 48 6.76 7.42 -12.54
N LYS A 49 7.83 7.79 -13.26
CA LYS A 49 8.37 9.15 -13.20
C LYS A 49 7.34 10.18 -13.66
N LYS A 50 6.48 9.85 -14.63
CA LYS A 50 5.39 10.73 -15.07
C LYS A 50 4.27 10.84 -14.05
N THR A 51 3.89 9.73 -13.40
CA THR A 51 2.77 9.71 -12.45
C THR A 51 3.14 10.21 -11.05
N VAL A 52 4.33 9.85 -10.55
CA VAL A 52 4.80 10.14 -9.18
C VAL A 52 5.70 11.37 -9.14
N GLY A 53 6.27 11.78 -10.28
CA GLY A 53 7.25 12.86 -10.35
C GLY A 53 8.63 12.51 -9.78
N LYS A 54 8.79 11.31 -9.18
CA LYS A 54 10.05 10.81 -8.62
C LYS A 54 10.48 9.52 -9.31
N PRO A 55 11.79 9.30 -9.50
CA PRO A 55 12.29 7.99 -9.90
C PRO A 55 11.94 6.99 -8.81
N VAL A 56 11.17 5.97 -9.17
CA VAL A 56 10.84 4.88 -8.24
C VAL A 56 11.69 3.67 -8.62
N GLU A 57 12.58 3.30 -7.72
CA GLU A 57 13.61 2.29 -7.99
C GLU A 57 13.36 0.98 -7.22
N THR A 58 12.48 1.01 -6.22
CA THR A 58 12.24 -0.10 -5.28
C THR A 58 10.78 -0.47 -5.23
N VAL A 59 10.50 -1.76 -5.05
CA VAL A 59 9.16 -2.33 -4.79
C VAL A 59 9.10 -2.88 -3.35
N PRO A 60 7.93 -2.95 -2.69
CA PRO A 60 6.58 -2.59 -3.15
C PRO A 60 6.34 -1.08 -3.16
N GLN A 61 5.38 -0.64 -3.96
CA GLN A 61 4.96 0.76 -4.02
C GLN A 61 3.45 0.85 -3.98
N ILE A 62 2.95 1.65 -3.04
CA ILE A 62 1.54 1.69 -2.69
C ILE A 62 0.96 3.06 -3.06
N PHE A 63 -0.19 3.00 -3.72
CA PHE A 63 -1.00 4.16 -4.06
C PHE A 63 -2.35 4.02 -3.38
N VAL A 64 -2.84 5.09 -2.76
CA VAL A 64 -4.18 5.12 -2.17
C VAL A 64 -4.93 6.29 -2.78
N ASP A 65 -6.09 6.02 -3.39
CA ASP A 65 -6.91 7.01 -4.09
C ASP A 65 -6.08 7.85 -5.09
N GLN A 66 -5.25 7.16 -5.89
CA GLN A 66 -4.30 7.74 -6.86
C GLN A 66 -3.15 8.56 -6.25
N LYS A 67 -3.07 8.67 -4.93
CA LYS A 67 -1.96 9.31 -4.23
C LYS A 67 -0.87 8.31 -3.92
N HIS A 68 0.36 8.62 -4.33
CA HIS A 68 1.53 7.84 -3.95
C HIS A 68 1.81 7.96 -2.45
N ILE A 69 1.76 6.84 -1.74
CA ILE A 69 2.07 6.78 -0.31
C ILE A 69 3.55 6.47 -0.10
N GLY A 70 4.10 5.52 -0.85
CA GLY A 70 5.49 5.11 -0.72
C GLY A 70 5.63 3.59 -0.67
N GLY A 71 6.55 3.10 0.16
CA GLY A 71 6.83 1.69 0.34
C GLY A 71 5.98 1.00 1.41
N CYS A 72 6.37 -0.23 1.77
CA CYS A 72 5.68 -1.02 2.80
C CYS A 72 5.57 -0.24 4.14
N THR A 73 6.66 0.35 4.60
CA THR A 73 6.71 1.09 5.87
C THR A 73 5.80 2.33 5.86
N ASP A 74 5.79 3.08 4.74
CA ASP A 74 4.90 4.24 4.59
C ASP A 74 3.43 3.81 4.60
N PHE A 75 3.12 2.66 3.99
CA PHE A 75 1.77 2.10 3.99
C PHE A 75 1.35 1.61 5.38
N GLU A 76 2.23 0.99 6.16
CA GLU A 76 2.00 0.64 7.56
C GLU A 76 1.68 1.88 8.40
N ALA A 77 2.46 2.95 8.25
CA ALA A 77 2.21 4.22 8.93
C ALA A 77 0.89 4.88 8.49
N TRP A 78 0.57 4.82 7.20
CA TRP A 78 -0.69 5.32 6.65
C TRP A 78 -1.89 4.53 7.18
N ALA A 79 -1.81 3.20 7.18
CA ALA A 79 -2.82 2.29 7.73
C ALA A 79 -3.08 2.57 9.21
N LYS A 80 -2.02 2.74 10.01
CA LYS A 80 -2.15 3.12 11.42
C LYS A 80 -2.86 4.46 11.58
N ARG A 81 -2.55 5.45 10.72
CA ARG A 81 -3.17 6.78 10.79
C ARG A 81 -4.65 6.78 10.39
N ILE A 82 -5.03 6.01 9.37
CA ILE A 82 -6.45 5.88 9.04
C ILE A 82 -7.21 5.09 10.10
N SER A 83 -6.61 4.02 10.63
CA SER A 83 -7.18 3.19 11.70
C SER A 83 -7.39 3.98 13.00
N ALA A 84 -6.44 4.85 13.36
CA ALA A 84 -6.54 5.73 14.53
C ALA A 84 -7.67 6.79 14.45
N CYS A 85 -8.28 7.01 13.28
CA CYS A 85 -9.46 7.88 13.13
C CYS A 85 -10.79 7.13 13.35
N LEU A 86 -10.74 5.82 13.65
CA LEU A 86 -11.86 5.14 14.29
C LEU A 86 -11.95 5.59 15.75
N PRO A 87 -13.15 5.81 16.31
CA PRO A 87 -13.28 6.05 17.74
C PRO A 87 -12.58 4.92 18.49
N GLU A 88 -11.67 5.29 19.40
CA GLU A 88 -10.76 4.42 20.14
C GLU A 88 -11.39 3.07 20.52
N SER A 89 -10.84 1.99 19.96
CA SER A 89 -10.73 0.74 20.69
C SER A 89 -9.49 -0.01 20.21
N ILE A 90 -8.52 -0.13 21.10
CA ILE A 90 -7.38 -1.07 21.05
C ILE A 90 -6.22 -0.68 20.11
N TYR A 91 -5.36 0.20 20.63
CA TYR A 91 -3.92 -0.09 20.69
C TYR A 91 -3.43 0.21 22.11
N LEU A 92 -3.64 -0.78 22.99
CA LEU A 92 -2.97 -0.88 24.28
C LEU A 92 -1.67 -1.66 24.04
N LEU A 93 -0.58 -1.15 24.61
CA LEU A 93 0.73 -1.77 24.86
C LEU A 93 1.75 -1.79 23.70
N ASP A 94 2.62 -0.78 23.69
CA ASP A 94 4.07 -1.03 23.65
C ASP A 94 4.56 -0.67 25.06
N GLU A 95 4.84 -1.68 25.89
CA GLU A 95 5.57 -1.53 27.17
C GLU A 95 7.07 -1.40 26.90
#